data_AF-A0A4Z0L6E1-F1
#
_entry.id   AF-A0A4Z0L6E1-F1
#
_cell.length_a   1.000
_cell.length_b   1.000
_cell.length_c   1.000
_cell.angle_alpha   90.00
_cell.angle_beta   90.00
_cell.angle_gamma   90.00
#
_symmetry.space_group_name_H-M   'P 1'
#
loop_
_entity.id
_entity.type
_entity.pdbx_description
1 polymer ?
#
loop_
_entity_poly.entity_id
_entity_poly.type
_entity_poly.pdbx_seq_one_letter_code
_entity_poly.pdbx_strand_id
1 'polypeptide(L)'
;MKKTIFYVFALAFFAVGNVFAQSTTEQHLNSGIQSAVTIQQNGVTAGKAVNQLVKEITILGTPNAELFNDKMYAQVASVQNNSDDVLYFMDLAKNASAVPFSTQEIDVLTFDLVSLNDELMYYTNQIVEALNNNNNDGALSLVPQVRDVLASQNDKAGQVIAKIEWIKQAVKRYNVCIQTVDYLGNPVPGSDLRGFYAQNMTTGEYIYPTNQEGNCFENLLPGTYRFDSYDGYWSGTSSEEVTLSDSLVNANGVIIVNLVYWSE
;
A
#
# COMPACT_ATOMS: atom_id res chain seq x y z
N MET A 1 57.96 14.60 -7.57
CA MET A 1 57.93 13.42 -6.68
C MET A 1 56.53 12.84 -6.71
N LYS A 2 56.40 11.59 -7.19
CA LYS A 2 55.17 10.80 -7.17
C LYS A 2 54.83 10.43 -5.73
N LYS A 3 53.60 10.64 -5.29
CA LYS A 3 52.96 9.85 -4.24
C LYS A 3 51.55 9.50 -4.67
N THR A 4 51.46 8.32 -5.26
CA THR A 4 50.29 7.46 -5.33
C THR A 4 49.75 7.24 -3.91
N ILE A 5 48.47 7.50 -3.68
CA ILE A 5 47.70 6.82 -2.63
C ILE A 5 46.42 6.31 -3.30
N PHE A 6 46.49 5.04 -3.69
CA PHE A 6 45.35 4.16 -3.85
C PHE A 6 44.94 3.73 -2.45
N TYR A 7 43.68 3.91 -2.04
CA TYR A 7 43.05 3.04 -1.04
C TYR A 7 41.53 2.94 -1.27
N VAL A 8 41.15 1.76 -1.78
CA VAL A 8 39.98 0.93 -1.40
C VAL A 8 38.60 1.60 -1.43
N PHE A 9 37.96 1.54 -2.60
CA PHE A 9 36.50 1.47 -2.72
C PHE A 9 36.12 0.04 -3.07
N ALA A 10 35.91 -0.80 -2.06
CA ALA A 10 35.23 -2.08 -2.21
C ALA A 10 34.82 -2.57 -0.81
N LEU A 11 33.53 -2.41 -0.48
CA LEU A 11 32.68 -3.33 0.29
C LEU A 11 31.49 -2.56 0.91
N ALA A 12 30.47 -2.33 0.10
CA ALA A 12 29.10 -2.03 0.56
C ALA A 12 28.08 -2.28 -0.57
N PHE A 13 28.26 -3.33 -1.38
CA PHE A 13 27.42 -3.55 -2.58
C PHE A 13 26.32 -4.60 -2.43
N PHE A 14 26.12 -5.19 -1.25
CA PHE A 14 25.12 -6.26 -1.07
C PHE A 14 23.85 -5.87 -0.30
N ALA A 15 23.82 -4.75 0.43
CA ALA A 15 22.61 -4.27 1.11
C ALA A 15 21.72 -3.35 0.24
N VAL A 16 22.22 -2.92 -0.91
CA VAL A 16 21.60 -1.86 -1.73
C VAL A 16 20.46 -2.41 -2.61
N GLY A 17 20.54 -3.68 -3.04
CA GLY A 17 19.55 -4.30 -3.92
C GLY A 17 18.15 -4.42 -3.29
N ASN A 18 18.07 -4.78 -2.02
CA ASN A 18 16.79 -4.96 -1.32
C ASN A 18 16.09 -3.63 -1.01
N VAL A 19 16.85 -2.60 -0.63
CA VAL A 19 16.31 -1.24 -0.40
C VAL A 19 15.74 -0.66 -1.71
N PHE A 20 16.41 -0.88 -2.84
CA PHE A 20 15.91 -0.46 -4.15
C PHE A 20 14.69 -1.26 -4.62
N ALA A 21 14.66 -2.58 -4.42
CA ALA A 21 13.51 -3.42 -4.80
C ALA A 21 12.25 -3.10 -3.98
N GLN A 22 12.40 -2.86 -2.67
CA GLN A 22 11.30 -2.43 -1.80
C GLN A 22 10.77 -1.04 -2.19
N SER A 23 11.66 -0.09 -2.44
CA SER A 23 11.28 1.26 -2.91
C SER A 23 10.52 1.22 -4.23
N THR A 24 10.91 0.32 -5.15
CA THR A 24 10.25 0.15 -6.46
C THR A 24 8.88 -0.52 -6.30
N THR A 25 8.78 -1.57 -5.51
CA THR A 25 7.51 -2.24 -5.19
C THR A 25 6.51 -1.26 -4.58
N GLU A 26 6.94 -0.51 -3.55
CA GLU A 26 6.09 0.48 -2.89
C GLU A 26 5.64 1.59 -3.85
N GLN A 27 6.52 2.07 -4.73
CA GLN A 27 6.15 3.06 -5.74
C GLN A 27 5.06 2.55 -6.70
N HIS A 28 5.16 1.29 -7.15
CA HIS A 28 4.14 0.70 -8.01
C HIS A 28 2.81 0.51 -7.27
N LEU A 29 2.83 0.03 -6.02
CA LEU A 29 1.62 -0.07 -5.20
C LEU A 29 0.95 1.30 -4.99
N ASN A 30 1.73 2.35 -4.71
CA ASN A 30 1.21 3.72 -4.60
C ASN A 30 0.61 4.23 -5.92
N SER A 31 1.19 3.86 -7.06
CA SER A 31 0.65 4.22 -8.39
C SER A 31 -0.69 3.54 -8.65
N GLY A 32 -0.82 2.25 -8.30
CA GLY A 32 -2.10 1.54 -8.36
C GLY A 32 -3.17 2.15 -7.45
N ILE A 33 -2.81 2.55 -6.22
CA ILE A 33 -3.70 3.29 -5.33
C ILE A 33 -4.17 4.60 -5.99
N GLN A 34 -3.25 5.37 -6.58
CA GLN A 34 -3.59 6.66 -7.20
C GLN A 34 -4.54 6.50 -8.40
N SER A 35 -4.38 5.45 -9.21
CA SER A 35 -5.32 5.12 -10.29
C SER A 35 -6.72 4.81 -9.74
N ALA A 36 -6.83 4.00 -8.68
CA ALA A 36 -8.11 3.72 -8.03
C ALA A 36 -8.73 4.97 -7.37
N VAL A 37 -7.92 5.86 -6.78
CA VAL A 37 -8.39 7.16 -6.25
C VAL A 37 -8.97 8.04 -7.36
N THR A 38 -8.35 8.03 -8.54
CA THR A 38 -8.82 8.80 -9.70
C THR A 38 -10.21 8.37 -10.15
N ILE A 39 -10.53 7.07 -10.05
CA ILE A 39 -11.89 6.55 -10.30
C ILE A 39 -12.91 7.20 -9.34
N GLN A 40 -12.60 7.26 -8.04
CA GLN A 40 -13.50 7.87 -7.05
C GLN A 40 -13.69 9.38 -7.30
N GLN A 41 -12.61 10.10 -7.61
CA GLN A 41 -12.65 11.54 -7.90
C GLN A 41 -13.52 11.86 -9.14
N ASN A 42 -13.40 11.06 -10.19
CA ASN A 42 -14.23 11.21 -11.38
C ASN A 42 -15.68 10.76 -11.13
N GLY A 43 -15.90 9.75 -10.29
CA GLY A 43 -17.23 9.35 -9.82
C GLY A 43 -17.96 10.47 -9.06
N VAL A 44 -17.26 11.23 -8.23
CA VAL A 44 -17.82 12.44 -7.58
C VAL A 44 -18.23 13.49 -8.62
N THR A 45 -17.45 13.67 -9.68
CA THR A 45 -17.76 14.60 -10.77
C THR A 45 -19.00 14.15 -11.55
N ALA A 46 -19.11 12.84 -11.85
CA ALA A 46 -20.30 12.25 -12.45
C ALA A 46 -21.54 12.41 -11.56
N GLY A 47 -21.43 12.15 -10.25
CA GLY A 47 -22.52 12.35 -9.30
C GLY A 47 -23.01 13.80 -9.22
N LYS A 48 -22.12 14.79 -9.35
CA LYS A 48 -22.51 16.20 -9.48
C LYS A 48 -23.32 16.46 -10.75
N ALA A 49 -22.96 15.84 -11.87
CA ALA A 49 -23.72 15.95 -13.12
C ALA A 49 -25.13 15.35 -12.98
N VAL A 50 -25.27 14.22 -12.29
CA VAL A 50 -26.59 13.64 -11.96
C VAL A 50 -27.44 14.63 -11.15
N ASN A 51 -26.87 15.23 -10.10
CA ASN A 51 -27.58 16.20 -9.27
C ASN A 51 -27.98 17.46 -10.05
N GLN A 52 -27.10 17.92 -10.95
CA GLN A 52 -27.38 19.04 -11.83
C GLN A 52 -28.53 18.71 -12.79
N LEU A 53 -28.53 17.52 -13.41
CA LEU A 53 -29.62 17.09 -14.28
C LEU A 53 -30.97 17.07 -13.54
N VAL A 54 -31.00 16.51 -12.33
CA VAL A 54 -32.22 16.49 -11.50
C VAL A 54 -32.75 17.91 -11.28
N LYS A 55 -31.87 18.87 -10.97
CA LYS A 55 -32.24 20.27 -10.80
C LYS A 55 -32.79 20.88 -12.10
N GLU A 56 -32.18 20.57 -13.22
CA GLU A 56 -32.60 21.08 -14.52
C GLU A 56 -33.98 20.55 -14.92
N ILE A 57 -34.27 19.27 -14.64
CA ILE A 57 -35.58 18.66 -14.89
C ILE A 57 -36.64 19.26 -13.94
N THR A 58 -36.37 19.33 -12.64
CA THR A 58 -37.39 19.60 -11.62
C THR A 58 -37.64 21.08 -11.34
N ILE A 59 -36.64 21.94 -11.53
CA ILE A 59 -36.70 23.35 -11.13
C ILE A 59 -36.59 24.27 -12.35
N LEU A 60 -35.65 23.99 -13.25
CA LEU A 60 -35.34 24.91 -14.36
C LEU A 60 -36.21 24.66 -15.59
N GLY A 61 -36.72 23.43 -15.77
CA GLY A 61 -37.50 23.03 -16.94
C GLY A 61 -36.68 22.95 -18.23
N THR A 62 -35.36 22.96 -18.14
CA THR A 62 -34.42 23.00 -19.27
C THR A 62 -33.29 21.98 -19.09
N PRO A 63 -33.59 20.66 -19.11
CA PRO A 63 -32.60 19.60 -18.92
C PRO A 63 -31.53 19.62 -20.01
N ASN A 64 -30.26 19.51 -19.59
CA ASN A 64 -29.12 19.39 -20.49
C ASN A 64 -28.66 17.93 -20.57
N ALA A 65 -29.32 17.17 -21.45
CA ALA A 65 -29.01 15.76 -21.68
C ALA A 65 -27.59 15.53 -22.21
N GLU A 66 -27.07 16.42 -23.05
CA GLU A 66 -25.72 16.34 -23.62
C GLU A 66 -24.65 16.43 -22.54
N LEU A 67 -24.72 17.45 -21.69
CA LEU A 67 -23.76 17.60 -20.58
C LEU A 67 -23.80 16.42 -19.60
N PHE A 68 -24.99 15.93 -19.29
CA PHE A 68 -25.13 14.72 -18.45
C PHE A 68 -24.45 13.52 -19.11
N ASN A 69 -24.76 13.27 -20.39
CA ASN A 69 -24.21 12.17 -21.17
C ASN A 69 -22.67 12.22 -21.22
N ASP A 70 -22.10 13.37 -21.56
CA ASP A 70 -20.64 13.57 -21.63
C ASP A 70 -19.94 13.24 -20.31
N LYS A 71 -20.56 13.59 -19.18
CA LYS A 71 -20.01 13.29 -17.86
C LYS A 71 -20.07 11.81 -17.50
N MET A 72 -21.09 11.09 -17.95
CA MET A 72 -21.18 9.63 -17.76
C MET A 72 -20.15 8.90 -18.63
N TYR A 73 -20.01 9.30 -19.91
CA TYR A 73 -18.97 8.75 -20.81
C TYR A 73 -17.56 9.02 -20.28
N ALA A 74 -17.30 10.22 -19.76
CA ALA A 74 -16.01 10.54 -19.13
C ALA A 74 -15.72 9.64 -17.93
N GLN A 75 -16.74 9.32 -17.13
CA GLN A 75 -16.60 8.39 -16.01
C GLN A 75 -16.31 6.96 -16.49
N VAL A 76 -17.00 6.47 -17.52
CA VAL A 76 -16.73 5.15 -18.11
C VAL A 76 -15.29 5.04 -18.60
N ALA A 77 -14.82 6.03 -19.36
CA ALA A 77 -13.44 6.08 -19.85
C ALA A 77 -12.44 6.13 -18.69
N SER A 78 -12.76 6.89 -17.62
CA SER A 78 -11.94 6.93 -16.41
C SER A 78 -11.86 5.57 -15.75
N VAL A 79 -12.98 4.87 -15.58
CA VAL A 79 -13.01 3.54 -14.93
C VAL A 79 -12.21 2.53 -15.73
N GLN A 80 -12.35 2.52 -17.07
CA GLN A 80 -11.59 1.61 -17.94
C GLN A 80 -10.08 1.86 -17.81
N ASN A 81 -9.63 3.07 -18.12
CA ASN A 81 -8.21 3.40 -18.14
C ASN A 81 -7.54 3.18 -16.78
N ASN A 82 -8.20 3.59 -15.69
CA ASN A 82 -7.61 3.46 -14.37
C ASN A 82 -7.70 2.03 -13.81
N SER A 83 -8.68 1.22 -14.24
CA SER A 83 -8.69 -0.21 -13.90
C SER A 83 -7.54 -0.94 -14.59
N ASP A 84 -7.27 -0.62 -15.86
CA ASP A 84 -6.12 -1.15 -16.59
C ASP A 84 -4.79 -0.72 -15.93
N ASP A 85 -4.68 0.55 -15.52
CA ASP A 85 -3.50 1.05 -14.81
C ASP A 85 -3.30 0.35 -13.45
N VAL A 86 -4.38 0.10 -12.69
CA VAL A 86 -4.31 -0.68 -11.45
C VAL A 86 -3.68 -2.04 -11.74
N LEU A 87 -4.23 -2.78 -12.71
CA LEU A 87 -3.73 -4.11 -13.07
C LEU A 87 -2.26 -4.08 -13.51
N TYR A 88 -1.90 -3.10 -14.33
CA TYR A 88 -0.53 -2.89 -14.79
C TYR A 88 0.44 -2.66 -13.63
N PHE A 89 0.12 -1.73 -12.72
CA PHE A 89 0.98 -1.42 -11.59
C PHE A 89 1.04 -2.56 -10.57
N MET A 90 -0.04 -3.33 -10.42
CA MET A 90 -0.04 -4.52 -9.57
C MET A 90 0.92 -5.60 -10.10
N ASP A 91 0.97 -5.83 -11.41
CA ASP A 91 1.92 -6.76 -12.01
C ASP A 91 3.37 -6.29 -11.84
N LEU A 92 3.64 -5.00 -12.08
CA LEU A 92 4.97 -4.42 -11.83
C LEU A 92 5.39 -4.55 -10.36
N ALA A 93 4.49 -4.23 -9.42
CA ALA A 93 4.75 -4.37 -7.98
C ALA A 93 5.06 -5.82 -7.62
N LYS A 94 4.29 -6.77 -8.16
CA LYS A 94 4.47 -8.20 -7.90
C LYS A 94 5.81 -8.71 -8.42
N ASN A 95 6.22 -8.28 -9.61
CA ASN A 95 7.49 -8.66 -10.22
C ASN A 95 8.70 -8.02 -9.51
N ALA A 96 8.54 -6.83 -8.93
CA ALA A 96 9.60 -6.14 -8.18
C ALA A 96 9.73 -6.62 -6.72
N SER A 97 8.69 -7.25 -6.16
CA SER A 97 8.63 -7.59 -4.75
C SER A 97 9.49 -8.79 -4.37
N ALA A 98 10.29 -8.64 -3.31
CA ALA A 98 10.97 -9.75 -2.66
C ALA A 98 10.04 -10.62 -1.78
N VAL A 99 8.79 -10.18 -1.57
CA VAL A 99 7.75 -10.94 -0.85
C VAL A 99 6.67 -11.32 -1.85
N PRO A 100 6.44 -12.62 -2.12
CA PRO A 100 5.33 -13.03 -2.95
C PRO A 100 3.99 -12.58 -2.37
N PHE A 101 3.12 -12.04 -3.21
CA PHE A 101 1.75 -11.73 -2.87
C PHE A 101 0.81 -12.03 -4.04
N SER A 102 -0.50 -12.11 -3.75
CA SER A 102 -1.54 -12.36 -4.77
C SER A 102 -2.22 -11.07 -5.20
N THR A 103 -2.58 -10.98 -6.47
CA THR A 103 -3.38 -9.90 -7.07
C THR A 103 -4.82 -10.32 -7.33
N GLN A 104 -5.18 -11.59 -7.13
CA GLN A 104 -6.43 -12.18 -7.59
C GLN A 104 -7.69 -11.42 -7.14
N GLU A 105 -7.74 -10.98 -5.87
CA GLU A 105 -8.88 -10.23 -5.36
C GLU A 105 -8.99 -8.84 -5.99
N ILE A 106 -7.85 -8.21 -6.32
CA ILE A 106 -7.82 -6.93 -7.03
C ILE A 106 -8.29 -7.12 -8.46
N ASP A 107 -7.84 -8.20 -9.13
CA ASP A 107 -8.23 -8.54 -10.50
C ASP A 107 -9.76 -8.67 -10.63
N VAL A 108 -10.40 -9.36 -9.68
CA VAL A 108 -11.86 -9.49 -9.61
C VAL A 108 -12.54 -8.13 -9.41
N LEU A 109 -12.05 -7.31 -8.48
CA LEU A 109 -12.63 -5.99 -8.23
C LEU A 109 -12.51 -5.04 -9.44
N THR A 110 -11.38 -5.08 -10.15
CA THR A 110 -11.18 -4.29 -11.38
C THR A 110 -12.07 -4.77 -12.54
N PHE A 111 -12.28 -6.07 -12.66
CA PHE A 111 -13.21 -6.62 -13.64
C PHE A 111 -14.66 -6.18 -13.36
N ASP A 112 -15.07 -6.23 -12.10
CA ASP A 112 -16.38 -5.76 -11.68
C ASP A 112 -16.56 -4.25 -11.92
N LEU A 113 -15.52 -3.44 -11.68
CA LEU A 113 -15.52 -2.00 -11.98
C LEU A 113 -15.82 -1.74 -13.45
N VAL A 114 -15.12 -2.44 -14.36
CA VAL A 114 -15.34 -2.30 -15.80
C VAL A 114 -16.73 -2.80 -16.20
N SER A 115 -17.22 -3.89 -15.60
CA SER A 115 -18.56 -4.41 -15.87
C SER A 115 -19.68 -3.42 -15.50
N LEU A 116 -19.50 -2.65 -14.40
CA LEU A 116 -20.45 -1.60 -14.01
C LEU A 116 -20.58 -0.47 -15.05
N ASN A 117 -19.62 -0.31 -15.96
CA ASN A 117 -19.75 0.68 -17.04
C ASN A 117 -20.88 0.35 -18.01
N ASP A 118 -21.13 -0.93 -18.27
CA ASP A 118 -22.21 -1.35 -19.16
C ASP A 118 -23.58 -0.95 -18.57
N GLU A 119 -23.75 -1.15 -17.26
CA GLU A 119 -24.94 -0.70 -16.52
C GLU A 119 -25.06 0.82 -16.51
N LEU A 120 -23.95 1.54 -16.26
CA LEU A 120 -23.94 3.00 -16.28
C LEU A 120 -24.38 3.52 -17.65
N MET A 121 -23.84 2.95 -18.72
CA MET A 121 -24.18 3.35 -20.08
C MET A 121 -25.61 2.99 -20.47
N TYR A 122 -26.09 1.83 -20.04
CA TYR A 122 -27.49 1.44 -20.24
C TYR A 122 -28.45 2.49 -19.66
N TYR A 123 -28.30 2.85 -18.38
CA TYR A 123 -29.19 3.83 -17.75
C TYR A 123 -28.98 5.25 -18.29
N THR A 124 -27.74 5.62 -18.62
CA THR A 124 -27.44 6.92 -19.25
C THR A 124 -28.21 7.08 -20.56
N ASN A 125 -28.14 6.08 -21.44
CA ASN A 125 -28.81 6.11 -22.73
C ASN A 125 -30.34 6.18 -22.58
N GLN A 126 -30.92 5.43 -21.63
CA GLN A 126 -32.36 5.46 -21.33
C GLN A 126 -32.81 6.84 -20.80
N ILE A 127 -32.00 7.51 -19.98
CA ILE A 127 -32.28 8.87 -19.51
C ILE A 127 -32.24 9.86 -20.69
N VAL A 128 -31.21 9.80 -21.53
CA VAL A 128 -31.07 10.69 -22.69
C VAL A 128 -32.24 10.50 -23.67
N GLU A 129 -32.62 9.26 -23.94
CA GLU A 129 -33.78 8.94 -24.78
C GLU A 129 -35.08 9.51 -24.18
N ALA A 130 -35.31 9.35 -22.87
CA ALA A 130 -36.47 9.89 -22.21
C ALA A 130 -36.54 11.42 -22.32
N LEU A 131 -35.41 12.12 -22.13
CA LEU A 131 -35.32 13.57 -22.25
C LEU A 131 -35.58 14.05 -23.69
N ASN A 132 -35.03 13.36 -24.69
CA ASN A 132 -35.28 13.67 -26.10
C ASN A 132 -36.76 13.50 -26.49
N ASN A 133 -37.47 12.61 -25.81
CA ASN A 133 -38.90 12.39 -25.96
C ASN A 133 -39.76 13.30 -25.07
N ASN A 134 -39.17 14.32 -24.42
CA ASN A 134 -39.82 15.21 -23.44
C ASN A 134 -40.47 14.45 -22.25
N ASN A 135 -39.97 13.26 -21.92
CA ASN A 135 -40.44 12.43 -20.81
C ASN A 135 -39.56 12.63 -19.57
N ASN A 136 -39.79 13.75 -18.88
CA ASN A 136 -39.04 14.12 -17.67
C ASN A 136 -39.25 13.14 -16.51
N ASP A 137 -40.47 12.64 -16.33
CA ASP A 137 -40.79 11.68 -15.26
C ASP A 137 -40.08 10.34 -15.48
N GLY A 138 -40.03 9.88 -16.73
CA GLY A 138 -39.25 8.71 -17.13
C GLY A 138 -37.76 8.87 -16.83
N ALA A 139 -37.17 10.01 -17.22
CA ALA A 139 -35.77 10.31 -16.91
C ALA A 139 -35.50 10.32 -15.40
N LEU A 140 -36.35 10.96 -14.60
CA LEU A 140 -36.21 11.01 -13.14
C LEU A 140 -36.32 9.64 -12.48
N SER A 141 -37.17 8.75 -13.01
CA SER A 141 -37.34 7.40 -12.48
C SER A 141 -36.09 6.51 -12.60
N LEU A 142 -35.15 6.88 -13.48
CA LEU A 142 -33.90 6.17 -13.77
C LEU A 142 -32.67 6.76 -13.04
N VAL A 143 -32.81 7.96 -12.47
CA VAL A 143 -31.73 8.63 -11.73
C VAL A 143 -31.21 7.80 -10.54
N PRO A 144 -32.07 7.15 -9.71
CA PRO A 144 -31.60 6.31 -8.61
C PRO A 144 -30.63 5.22 -9.08
N GLN A 145 -30.91 4.58 -10.21
CA GLN A 145 -30.11 3.49 -10.76
C GLN A 145 -28.72 3.98 -11.19
N VAL A 146 -28.63 5.16 -11.83
CA VAL A 146 -27.33 5.78 -12.12
C VAL A 146 -26.55 6.08 -10.84
N ARG A 147 -27.22 6.59 -9.79
CA ARG A 147 -26.58 6.84 -8.49
C ARG A 147 -26.06 5.56 -7.85
N ASP A 148 -26.83 4.49 -7.91
CA ASP A 148 -26.46 3.19 -7.34
C ASP A 148 -25.25 2.59 -8.06
N VAL A 149 -25.18 2.71 -9.39
CA VAL A 149 -24.02 2.29 -10.18
C VAL A 149 -22.78 3.11 -9.82
N LEU A 150 -22.89 4.45 -9.75
CA LEU A 150 -21.77 5.32 -9.36
C LEU A 150 -21.29 5.05 -7.92
N ALA A 151 -22.21 4.80 -6.99
CA ALA A 151 -21.88 4.40 -5.63
C ALA A 151 -21.15 3.06 -5.60
N SER A 152 -21.62 2.07 -6.37
CA SER A 152 -20.97 0.76 -6.50
C SER A 152 -19.55 0.87 -7.09
N GLN A 153 -19.34 1.74 -8.08
CA GLN A 153 -18.01 2.03 -8.61
C GLN A 153 -17.10 2.65 -7.54
N ASN A 154 -17.60 3.61 -6.77
CA ASN A 154 -16.85 4.24 -5.69
C ASN A 154 -16.45 3.24 -4.60
N ASP A 155 -17.37 2.36 -4.20
CA ASP A 155 -17.14 1.36 -3.16
C ASP A 155 -16.14 0.30 -3.60
N LYS A 156 -16.23 -0.18 -4.85
CA LYS A 156 -15.27 -1.14 -5.41
C LYS A 156 -13.88 -0.52 -5.56
N ALA A 157 -13.77 0.72 -6.02
CA ALA A 157 -12.49 1.44 -6.05
C ALA A 157 -11.89 1.60 -4.64
N GLY A 158 -12.73 1.87 -3.63
CA GLY A 158 -12.32 1.90 -2.24
C GLY A 158 -11.79 0.55 -1.74
N GLN A 159 -12.43 -0.56 -2.14
CA GLN A 159 -11.96 -1.91 -1.82
C GLN A 159 -10.62 -2.22 -2.49
N VAL A 160 -10.42 -1.82 -3.75
CA VAL A 160 -9.13 -1.93 -4.44
C VAL A 160 -8.03 -1.22 -3.64
N ILE A 161 -8.26 0.05 -3.26
CA ILE A 161 -7.31 0.82 -2.45
C ILE A 161 -6.97 0.08 -1.15
N ALA A 162 -7.98 -0.38 -0.41
CA ALA A 162 -7.77 -1.07 0.85
C ALA A 162 -6.96 -2.37 0.69
N LYS A 163 -7.19 -3.13 -0.40
CA LYS A 163 -6.43 -4.35 -0.71
C LYS A 163 -4.98 -4.05 -1.07
N ILE A 164 -4.73 -3.00 -1.85
CA ILE A 164 -3.36 -2.59 -2.20
C ILE A 164 -2.62 -2.11 -0.95
N GLU A 165 -3.26 -1.34 -0.07
CA GLU A 165 -2.68 -0.90 1.20
C GLU A 165 -2.35 -2.09 2.12
N TRP A 166 -3.23 -3.09 2.17
CA TRP A 166 -2.95 -4.32 2.91
C TRP A 166 -1.73 -5.05 2.36
N ILE A 167 -1.62 -5.20 1.03
CA ILE A 167 -0.44 -5.79 0.37
C ILE A 167 0.80 -4.99 0.72
N LYS A 168 0.75 -3.66 0.60
CA LYS A 168 1.86 -2.75 0.91
C LYS A 168 2.40 -2.96 2.31
N GLN A 169 1.51 -3.13 3.29
CA GLN A 169 1.93 -3.46 4.66
C GLN A 169 2.51 -4.87 4.76
N ALA A 170 1.90 -5.86 4.13
CA ALA A 170 2.33 -7.26 4.19
C ALA A 170 3.71 -7.51 3.54
N VAL A 171 4.07 -6.75 2.51
CA VAL A 171 5.35 -6.90 1.79
C VAL A 171 6.46 -6.01 2.35
N LYS A 172 6.14 -5.16 3.33
CA LYS A 172 7.10 -4.23 3.92
C LYS A 172 8.22 -4.97 4.63
N ARG A 173 9.43 -4.44 4.51
CA ARG A 173 10.61 -4.95 5.20
C ARG A 173 11.09 -3.93 6.23
N TYR A 174 11.54 -4.43 7.36
CA TYR A 174 12.08 -3.65 8.47
C TYR A 174 13.53 -4.02 8.73
N ASN A 175 14.35 -2.99 8.98
CA ASN A 175 15.68 -3.17 9.53
C ASN A 175 15.59 -2.94 11.03
N VAL A 176 16.12 -3.88 11.81
CA VAL A 176 16.06 -3.85 13.27
C VAL A 176 17.46 -3.96 13.83
N CYS A 177 17.86 -3.07 14.73
CA CYS A 177 19.14 -3.16 15.42
C CYS A 177 18.96 -3.25 16.93
N ILE A 178 19.76 -4.09 17.56
CA ILE A 178 19.82 -4.26 19.01
C ILE A 178 20.74 -3.19 19.61
N GLN A 179 20.27 -2.55 20.67
CA GLN A 179 21.08 -1.72 21.53
C GLN A 179 21.07 -2.32 22.93
N THR A 180 22.25 -2.67 23.44
CA THR A 180 22.43 -3.07 24.83
C THR A 180 22.36 -1.84 25.73
N VAL A 181 21.56 -1.92 26.79
CA VAL A 181 21.37 -0.83 27.76
C VAL A 181 21.55 -1.31 29.19
N ASP A 182 21.87 -0.42 30.12
CA ASP A 182 21.84 -0.71 31.56
C ASP A 182 20.39 -0.73 32.10
N TYR A 183 20.22 -1.01 33.39
CA TYR A 183 18.91 -1.02 34.07
C TYR A 183 18.20 0.36 34.10
N LEU A 184 18.91 1.44 33.78
CA LEU A 184 18.37 2.80 33.67
C LEU A 184 18.08 3.19 32.21
N GLY A 185 18.37 2.30 31.24
CA GLY A 185 18.19 2.55 29.81
C GLY A 185 19.35 3.27 29.13
N ASN A 186 20.49 3.47 29.80
CA ASN A 186 21.66 4.08 29.16
C ASN A 186 22.38 3.04 28.28
N PRO A 187 22.81 3.39 27.06
CA PRO A 187 23.56 2.48 26.21
C PRO A 187 24.87 1.99 26.86
N VAL A 188 25.11 0.69 26.83
CA VAL A 188 26.34 0.04 27.33
C VAL A 188 26.88 -0.94 26.30
N PRO A 189 28.19 -1.22 26.26
CA PRO A 189 28.74 -2.22 25.36
C PRO A 189 28.44 -3.65 25.85
N GLY A 190 27.91 -4.50 24.96
CA GLY A 190 27.72 -5.94 25.21
C GLY A 190 28.92 -6.79 24.79
N SER A 191 30.14 -6.40 25.18
CA SER A 191 31.39 -6.94 24.60
C SER A 191 31.72 -8.41 24.91
N ASP A 192 31.05 -9.03 25.90
CA ASP A 192 31.19 -10.46 26.24
C ASP A 192 30.07 -11.33 25.63
N LEU A 193 29.09 -10.73 24.94
CA LEU A 193 28.01 -11.45 24.27
C LEU A 193 28.50 -12.13 22.99
N ARG A 194 27.90 -13.28 22.66
CA ARG A 194 28.27 -14.10 21.48
C ARG A 194 27.39 -13.84 20.26
N GLY A 195 26.75 -12.67 20.22
CA GLY A 195 25.83 -12.26 19.17
C GLY A 195 24.37 -12.23 19.62
N PHE A 196 23.49 -12.01 18.67
CA PHE A 196 22.06 -11.84 18.88
C PHE A 196 21.26 -12.76 17.98
N TYR A 197 20.01 -13.01 18.34
CA TYR A 197 19.05 -13.68 17.49
C TYR A 197 17.67 -13.04 17.61
N ALA A 198 16.85 -13.26 16.58
CA ALA A 198 15.45 -12.92 16.58
C ALA A 198 14.66 -14.20 16.32
N GLN A 199 13.66 -14.50 17.14
CA GLN A 199 12.74 -15.60 16.91
C GLN A 199 11.41 -15.06 16.41
N ASN A 200 10.97 -15.47 15.22
CA ASN A 200 9.63 -15.14 14.74
C ASN A 200 8.59 -15.90 15.58
N MET A 201 7.70 -15.18 16.26
CA MET A 201 6.76 -15.78 17.21
C MET A 201 5.59 -16.51 16.53
N THR A 202 5.38 -16.29 15.23
CA THR A 202 4.37 -17.01 14.44
C THR A 202 4.91 -18.30 13.86
N THR A 203 6.13 -18.28 13.28
CA THR A 203 6.70 -19.46 12.60
C THR A 203 7.63 -20.28 13.50
N GLY A 204 8.13 -19.70 14.58
CA GLY A 204 9.16 -20.29 15.45
C GLY A 204 10.58 -20.22 14.87
N GLU A 205 10.76 -19.64 13.68
CA GLU A 205 12.04 -19.55 12.98
C GLU A 205 13.02 -18.61 13.70
N TYR A 206 14.29 -19.05 13.80
CA TYR A 206 15.38 -18.23 14.31
C TYR A 206 16.10 -17.53 13.17
N ILE A 207 16.25 -16.22 13.30
CA ILE A 207 16.89 -15.32 12.36
C ILE A 207 18.11 -14.73 13.04
N TYR A 208 19.17 -14.55 12.26
CA TYR A 208 20.47 -14.08 12.72
C TYR A 208 20.84 -12.76 12.05
N PRO A 209 21.62 -11.90 12.72
CA PRO A 209 22.15 -10.68 12.13
C PRO A 209 22.94 -10.96 10.85
N THR A 210 22.92 -10.03 9.89
CA THR A 210 23.55 -10.21 8.55
C THR A 210 25.07 -10.40 8.65
N ASN A 211 25.67 -9.87 9.71
CA ASN A 211 27.05 -10.10 10.13
C ASN A 211 27.04 -10.90 11.44
N GLN A 212 27.78 -12.01 11.50
CA GLN A 212 27.73 -12.97 12.62
C GLN A 212 28.06 -12.35 13.99
N GLU A 213 28.79 -11.23 14.02
CA GLU A 213 29.12 -10.45 15.23
C GLU A 213 28.33 -9.14 15.36
N GLY A 214 27.39 -8.88 14.45
CA GLY A 214 26.62 -7.65 14.47
C GLY A 214 25.36 -7.72 15.31
N ASN A 215 24.72 -6.56 15.41
CA ASN A 215 23.52 -6.33 16.18
C ASN A 215 22.31 -5.96 15.29
N CYS A 216 22.45 -6.02 13.96
CA CYS A 216 21.42 -5.58 13.03
C CYS A 216 20.88 -6.73 12.16
N PHE A 217 19.55 -6.82 12.12
CA PHE A 217 18.76 -7.71 11.29
C PHE A 217 18.21 -6.90 10.12
N GLU A 218 18.54 -7.32 8.91
CA GLU A 218 18.06 -6.66 7.70
C GLU A 218 16.86 -7.40 7.11
N ASN A 219 15.95 -6.63 6.51
CA ASN A 219 14.86 -7.14 5.70
C ASN A 219 13.87 -8.08 6.43
N LEU A 220 13.62 -7.86 7.73
CA LEU A 220 12.61 -8.63 8.47
C LEU A 220 11.21 -8.34 7.95
N LEU A 221 10.40 -9.39 7.82
CA LEU A 221 8.97 -9.26 7.47
C LEU A 221 8.19 -8.63 8.64
N PRO A 222 7.03 -8.03 8.38
CA PRO A 222 6.13 -7.59 9.44
C PRO A 222 5.73 -8.80 10.30
N GLY A 223 5.67 -8.62 11.61
CA GLY A 223 5.37 -9.69 12.54
C GLY A 223 5.87 -9.40 13.94
N THR A 224 5.58 -10.31 14.87
CA THR A 224 6.09 -10.26 16.24
C THR A 224 7.33 -11.13 16.36
N TYR A 225 8.41 -10.56 16.88
CA TYR A 225 9.67 -11.23 17.07
C TYR A 225 10.13 -11.10 18.51
N ARG A 226 10.69 -12.17 19.06
CA ARG A 226 11.45 -12.11 20.31
C ARG A 226 12.92 -11.90 19.98
N PHE A 227 13.48 -10.81 20.45
CA PHE A 227 14.90 -10.49 20.32
C PHE A 227 15.63 -10.84 21.61
N ASP A 228 16.81 -11.44 21.48
CA ASP A 228 17.62 -11.88 22.61
C ASP A 228 19.10 -11.99 22.21
N SER A 229 19.98 -12.23 23.17
CA SER A 229 21.40 -12.48 22.95
C SER A 229 21.80 -13.93 23.20
N TYR A 230 22.95 -14.30 22.65
CA TYR A 230 23.68 -15.48 23.10
C TYR A 230 24.58 -15.07 24.27
N ASP A 231 24.26 -15.61 25.45
CA ASP A 231 24.98 -15.34 26.68
C ASP A 231 26.50 -15.56 26.54
N GLY A 232 27.24 -14.69 27.23
CA GLY A 232 28.67 -14.78 27.44
C GLY A 232 29.04 -15.80 28.52
N TYR A 233 30.25 -15.69 29.08
CA TYR A 233 30.68 -16.62 30.13
C TYR A 233 30.03 -16.29 31.49
N TRP A 234 29.87 -15.00 31.78
CA TRP A 234 29.22 -14.47 32.99
C TRP A 234 28.28 -13.29 32.67
N SER A 235 27.83 -13.18 31.43
CA SER A 235 27.05 -12.05 30.95
C SER A 235 25.91 -12.50 30.04
N GLY A 236 24.90 -11.65 29.91
CA GLY A 236 23.75 -11.89 29.06
C GLY A 236 22.91 -10.64 28.90
N THR A 237 21.72 -10.81 28.32
CA THR A 237 20.73 -9.73 28.22
C THR A 237 19.37 -10.17 28.73
N SER A 238 18.46 -9.21 28.90
CA SER A 238 17.02 -9.50 28.82
C SER A 238 16.62 -9.86 27.38
N SER A 239 15.40 -10.36 27.24
CA SER A 239 14.75 -10.52 25.93
C SER A 239 13.58 -9.56 25.79
N GLU A 240 13.27 -9.14 24.55
CA GLU A 240 12.15 -8.25 24.26
C GLU A 240 11.30 -8.80 23.10
N GLU A 241 9.97 -8.79 23.25
CA GLU A 241 9.03 -9.11 22.17
C GLU A 241 8.52 -7.85 21.50
N VAL A 242 8.78 -7.71 20.19
CA VAL A 242 8.44 -6.51 19.42
C VAL A 242 7.61 -6.89 18.19
N THR A 243 6.45 -6.23 18.05
CA THR A 243 5.66 -6.27 16.81
C THR A 243 6.13 -5.17 15.87
N LEU A 244 6.82 -5.57 14.79
CA LEU A 244 7.42 -4.63 13.84
C LEU A 244 6.34 -3.82 13.13
N SER A 245 6.50 -2.49 13.15
CA SER A 245 5.56 -1.53 12.57
C SER A 245 6.24 -0.19 12.30
N ASP A 246 5.62 0.63 11.45
CA ASP A 246 6.15 1.93 11.03
C ASP A 246 6.33 2.94 12.17
N SER A 247 5.53 2.85 13.22
CA SER A 247 5.64 3.75 14.38
C SER A 247 6.94 3.55 15.17
N LEU A 248 7.62 2.41 14.99
CA LEU A 248 8.88 2.10 15.66
C LEU A 248 10.10 2.48 14.82
N VAL A 249 9.92 2.84 13.55
CA VAL A 249 11.01 3.20 12.64
C VAL A 249 11.50 4.60 12.98
N ASN A 250 12.78 4.72 13.33
CA ASN A 250 13.39 5.99 13.65
C ASN A 250 13.73 6.81 12.38
N ALA A 251 14.25 8.03 12.56
CA ALA A 251 14.63 8.92 11.46
C ALA A 251 15.69 8.34 10.49
N ASN A 252 16.43 7.31 10.93
CA ASN A 252 17.41 6.61 10.10
C ASN A 252 16.83 5.39 9.37
N GLY A 253 15.52 5.14 9.47
CA GLY A 253 14.87 4.00 8.81
C GLY A 253 15.08 2.65 9.51
N VAL A 254 15.40 2.67 10.81
CA VAL A 254 15.71 1.47 11.60
C VAL A 254 14.86 1.42 12.87
N ILE A 255 14.43 0.23 13.27
CA ILE A 255 13.83 -0.02 14.57
C ILE A 255 14.95 -0.36 15.56
N ILE A 256 15.01 0.35 16.69
CA ILE A 256 15.96 0.04 17.76
C ILE A 256 15.26 -0.75 18.85
N VAL A 257 15.78 -1.93 19.17
CA VAL A 257 15.29 -2.77 20.25
C VAL A 257 16.33 -2.76 21.37
N ASN A 258 15.90 -2.31 22.54
CA ASN A 258 16.77 -2.20 23.71
C ASN A 258 16.72 -3.48 24.53
N LEU A 259 17.87 -4.11 24.76
CA LEU A 259 18.00 -5.26 25.64
C LEU A 259 18.85 -4.88 26.86
N VAL A 260 18.35 -5.17 28.07
CA VAL A 260 19.06 -4.84 29.31
C VAL A 260 20.22 -5.80 29.49
N TYR A 261 21.45 -5.29 29.44
CA TYR A 261 22.68 -6.05 29.63
C TYR A 261 22.96 -6.28 31.11
N TRP A 262 23.42 -7.48 31.45
CA TRP A 262 23.89 -7.83 32.78
C TRP A 262 25.20 -8.62 32.69
N SER A 263 26.03 -8.51 33.73
CA SER A 263 27.27 -9.27 33.90
C SER A 263 27.52 -9.49 35.39
N GLU A 264 27.88 -10.72 35.76
CA GLU A 264 28.28 -11.10 37.14
C GLU A 264 29.74 -10.71 37.45
#